data_AF-X1U8E2-F1
#
_entry.id   AF-X1U8E2-F1
#
_cell.length_a   1.000
_cell.length_b   1.000
_cell.length_c   1.000
_cell.angle_alpha   90.00
_cell.angle_beta   90.00
_cell.angle_gamma   90.00
#
_symmetry.space_group_name_H-M   'P 1'
#
loop_
_entity.id
_entity.type
_entity.pdbx_description
1 polymer ?
#
loop_
_entity_poly.entity_id
_entity_poly.type
_entity_poly.pdbx_seq_one_letter_code
_entity_poly.pdbx_strand_id
1 'polypeptide(L)' 'MSLNSKNIHILKKEGKEILLVGTAHISKDSAREVKELIEQEKPDSVCVELCPARYNSINNR' A
#
# COMPACT_ATOMS: atom_id res chain seq x y z
N MET A 1 2.35 14.81 3.29
CA MET A 1 1.06 14.68 2.56
C MET A 1 -0.07 14.82 3.55
N SER A 2 -1.23 15.36 3.16
CA SER A 2 -2.40 15.33 4.04
C SER A 2 -2.95 13.90 4.01
N LEU A 3 -3.12 13.25 5.16
CA LEU A 3 -3.78 11.93 5.28
C LEU A 3 -5.24 11.94 4.78
N ASN A 4 -5.77 13.11 4.37
CA ASN A 4 -7.03 13.30 3.65
C ASN A 4 -6.89 13.15 2.11
N SER A 5 -5.90 12.41 1.61
CA SER A 5 -5.85 12.04 0.19
C SER A 5 -6.99 11.08 -0.14
N LYS A 6 -7.66 11.28 -1.28
CA LYS A 6 -8.85 10.48 -1.70
C LYS A 6 -8.61 8.97 -1.78
N ASN A 7 -7.35 8.53 -1.86
CA ASN A 7 -6.94 7.14 -2.02
C ASN A 7 -6.33 6.52 -0.74
N ILE A 8 -6.34 7.21 0.40
CA ILE A 8 -5.86 6.65 1.66
C ILE A 8 -7.03 6.57 2.64
N HIS A 9 -7.24 5.38 3.21
CA HIS A 9 -8.27 5.14 4.21
C HIS A 9 -7.64 4.58 5.49
N ILE A 10 -8.00 5.15 6.64
CA ILE A 10 -7.56 4.66 7.94
C ILE A 10 -8.65 3.77 8.51
N LEU A 11 -8.32 2.50 8.75
CA LEU A 11 -9.20 1.51 9.36
C LEU A 11 -8.66 1.12 10.74
N LYS A 12 -9.54 0.96 11.72
CA LYS A 12 -9.19 0.48 13.06
C LYS A 12 -9.81 -0.88 13.30
N LYS A 13 -8.99 -1.87 13.59
CA LYS A 13 -9.44 -3.25 13.80
C LYS A 13 -8.54 -3.94 14.83
N GLU A 14 -9.14 -4.47 15.90
CA GLU A 14 -8.44 -5.31 16.88
C GLU A 14 -7.16 -4.65 17.45
N GLY A 15 -7.25 -3.36 17.77
CA GLY A 15 -6.11 -2.58 18.29
C GLY A 15 -5.06 -2.20 17.25
N LYS A 16 -5.25 -2.56 15.98
CA LYS A 16 -4.38 -2.16 14.87
C LYS A 16 -4.98 -1.00 14.10
N GLU A 17 -4.11 -0.11 13.66
CA GLU A 17 -4.41 0.89 12.65
C GLU A 17 -3.89 0.41 11.30
N ILE A 18 -4.76 0.43 10.28
CA ILE A 18 -4.45 -0.05 8.93
C ILE A 18 -4.64 1.11 7.98
N LEU A 19 -3.55 1.52 7.32
CA LEU A 19 -3.60 2.47 6.21
C LEU A 19 -3.84 1.67 4.92
N LEU A 20 -5.06 1.72 4.42
CA LEU A 20 -5.43 1.13 3.14
C LEU A 20 -5.20 2.15 2.01
N VAL A 21 -4.29 1.82 1.09
CA VAL A 21 -3.85 2.72 0.03
C VAL A 21 -4.29 2.21 -1.34
N GLY A 22 -5.14 2.97 -2.01
CA GLY A 22 -5.52 2.73 -3.39
C GLY A 22 -4.44 3.19 -4.36
N THR A 23 -4.01 2.31 -5.26
CA THR A 23 -3.01 2.60 -6.30
C THR A 23 -3.58 2.40 -7.70
N ALA A 24 -3.13 3.21 -8.66
CA ALA A 24 -3.42 2.93 -10.07
C ALA A 24 -2.51 1.81 -10.59
N HIS A 25 -3.07 0.89 -11.40
CA HIS A 25 -2.33 -0.26 -11.95
C HIS A 25 -1.11 0.25 -12.74
N ILE A 26 0.06 -0.33 -12.47
CA ILE A 26 1.36 -0.02 -13.11
C ILE A 26 1.82 1.45 -13.04
N SER A 27 1.18 2.30 -12.23
CA SER A 27 1.54 3.71 -12.12
C SER A 27 2.81 3.91 -11.31
N LYS A 28 3.83 4.54 -11.93
CA LYS A 28 5.07 4.93 -11.25
C LYS A 28 4.82 5.97 -10.16
N ASP A 29 3.87 6.88 -10.39
CA ASP A 29 3.53 7.90 -9.41
C ASP A 29 2.86 7.26 -8.18
N SER A 30 1.94 6.33 -8.37
CA SER A 30 1.35 5.59 -7.25
C SER A 30 2.41 4.81 -6.47
N ALA A 31 3.39 4.20 -7.16
CA ALA A 31 4.48 3.49 -6.49
C ALA A 31 5.39 4.44 -5.69
N ARG A 32 5.66 5.65 -6.21
CA ARG A 32 6.42 6.68 -5.51
C ARG A 32 5.68 7.19 -4.27
N GLU A 33 4.38 7.47 -4.39
CA GLU A 33 3.54 7.88 -3.26
C GLU A 33 3.50 6.84 -2.14
N VAL A 34 3.34 5.55 -2.50
CA VAL A 34 3.39 4.45 -1.52
C VAL A 34 4.76 4.39 -0.83
N LYS A 35 5.85 4.56 -1.58
CA LYS A 35 7.20 4.59 -1.00
C LYS A 35 7.36 5.73 0.02
N GLU A 36 6.97 6.94 -0.35
CA GLU A 36 7.03 8.11 0.54
C GLU A 36 6.17 7.90 1.80
N LEU A 37 5.00 7.28 1.65
CA LEU A 37 4.11 6.97 2.78
C LEU A 37 4.73 5.94 3.73
N ILE A 38 5.35 4.88 3.22
CA ILE A 38 6.03 3.87 4.05
C ILE A 38 7.20 4.50 4.82
N GLU A 39 7.97 5.38 4.17
CA GLU A 39 9.11 6.07 4.81
C GLU A 39 8.66 7.03 5.93
N GLN A 40 7.48 7.65 5.78
CA GLN A 40 6.90 8.58 6.75
C GLN A 40 6.25 7.85 7.93
N GLU A 41 5.34 6.91 7.63
CA GLU A 41 4.51 6.24 8.63
C GLU A 41 5.22 5.08 9.33
N LYS A 42 6.27 4.52 8.70
CA LYS A 42 7.08 3.41 9.24
C LYS A 42 6.23 2.29 9.83
N PRO A 43 5.29 1.70 9.04
CA PRO A 43 4.39 0.68 9.57
C PRO A 43 5.16 -0.58 9.98
N ASP A 44 4.66 -1.28 11.00
CA ASP A 44 5.23 -2.57 11.45
C ASP A 44 5.14 -3.66 10.38
N SER A 45 4.23 -3.51 9.41
CA SER A 45 3.99 -4.48 8.35
C SER A 45 3.48 -3.81 7.08
N VAL A 46 3.89 -4.33 5.92
CA VAL A 46 3.40 -3.91 4.61
C VAL A 46 2.75 -5.11 3.92
N CYS A 47 1.47 -4.97 3.59
CA CYS A 47 0.71 -5.97 2.82
C CYS A 47 0.51 -5.47 1.40
N VAL A 48 0.75 -6.32 0.40
CA VAL A 48 0.58 -5.98 -1.02
C VAL A 48 -0.45 -6.92 -1.63
N GLU A 49 -1.51 -6.36 -2.22
CA GLU A 49 -2.43 -7.12 -3.07
C GLU A 49 -1.77 -7.33 -4.44
N LEU A 50 -1.80 -8.58 -4.92
CA LEU A 50 -1.22 -8.96 -6.19
C LEU A 50 -2.24 -9.73 -7.00
N CYS A 51 -2.46 -9.31 -8.24
CA CYS A 51 -3.20 -10.12 -9.20
C CYS A 51 -2.47 -11.46 -9.47
N PRO A 52 -3.20 -12.51 -9.93
CA PRO A 52 -2.64 -13.86 -10.08
C PRO A 52 -1.35 -13.92 -10.91
N ALA A 53 -1.28 -13.14 -12.00
CA ALA A 53 -0.08 -13.08 -12.85
C ALA A 53 1.16 -12.58 -12.10
N ARG A 54 1.02 -11.54 -11.26
CA ARG A 54 2.14 -11.00 -10.47
C ARG A 54 2.53 -11.91 -9.32
N TYR A 55 1.52 -12.50 -8.65
CA TYR A 55 1.75 -13.48 -7.60
C TYR A 55 2.58 -14.66 -8.13
N ASN A 56 2.17 -15.24 -9.26
CA ASN A 56 2.90 -16.33 -9.91
C ASN A 56 4.33 -15.92 -10.33
N SER A 57 4.51 -14.70 -10.84
CA SER A 57 5.84 -14.20 -11.23
C SER A 57 6.81 -14.05 -10.05
N ILE A 58 6.31 -13.81 -8.84
CA ILE A 58 7.16 -13.66 -7.65
C ILE A 58 7.45 -15.01 -6.99
N ASN A 59 6.51 -15.96 -7.06
CA ASN A 59 6.67 -17.29 -6.49
C ASN A 59 7.57 -18.21 -7.33
N ASN A 60 7.67 -18.00 -8.64
CA ASN A 60 8.45 -18.85 -9.54
C ASN A 60 9.90 -18.35 -9.74
N ARG A 61 10.55 -17.87 -8.66
CA ARG A 61 11.96 -17.47 -8.69
C ARG A 61 12.90 -18.62 -8.42
#